data_AF-A0A4P1KG79-F1
#
_entry.id   AF-A0A4P1KG79-F1
#
_cell.length_a   1.000
_cell.length_b   1.000
_cell.length_c   1.000
_cell.angle_alpha   90.00
_cell.angle_beta   90.00
_cell.angle_gamma   90.00
#
_symmetry.space_group_name_H-M   'P 1'
#
loop_
_entity.id
_entity.type
_entity.pdbx_description
1 polymer ?
#
loop_
_entity_poly.entity_id
_entity_poly.type
_entity_poly.pdbx_seq_one_letter_code
_entity_poly.pdbx_strand_id
1 'polypeptide(L)'
;MSALRLPPPASFSAAAVATVVGFGGTVALIVQAGQAMGASPGQIISMVTALCLGIGLPGAVLSWRLKMPVVLAWSTPGAALLAASTLGLGWSTAVGAFVIAGLMMVLTGLVPTLGRLAERIPAAIASAMLAGVLLPFCLKLFLVFPTDLMLSAGLLLVFLIMRRLAPAWSLPAILVFAFAVLAVRGQVALPEGPACSAPCRPSCPPSTGRRRSAWPCRCIW
;
A
#
# COMPACT_ATOMS: atom_id res chain seq x y z
N MET A 1 -25.94 -7.74 30.55
CA MET A 1 -25.50 -6.40 30.14
C MET A 1 -24.08 -6.20 30.65
N SER A 2 -23.09 -6.64 29.86
CA SER A 2 -21.68 -6.61 30.27
C SER A 2 -21.15 -5.19 30.10
N ALA A 3 -20.70 -4.60 31.20
CA ALA A 3 -20.13 -3.26 31.24
C ALA A 3 -19.08 -3.07 30.14
N LEU A 4 -19.32 -2.13 29.23
CA LEU A 4 -18.31 -1.58 28.33
C LEU A 4 -17.25 -0.92 29.20
N ARG A 5 -16.19 -1.66 29.54
CA ARG A 5 -14.96 -1.06 30.04
C ARG A 5 -14.42 -0.22 28.89
N LEU A 6 -14.56 1.10 29.01
CA LEU A 6 -13.97 2.07 28.09
C LEU A 6 -12.47 1.74 27.99
N PRO A 7 -11.92 1.57 26.78
CA PRO A 7 -10.49 1.35 26.62
C PRO A 7 -9.72 2.54 27.20
N PRO A 8 -8.56 2.33 27.85
CA PRO A 8 -7.75 3.42 28.37
C PRO A 8 -7.42 4.42 27.25
N PRO A 9 -7.28 5.73 27.55
CA PRO A 9 -7.02 6.76 26.54
C PRO A 9 -5.76 6.47 25.70
N ALA A 10 -4.81 5.71 26.25
CA ALA A 10 -3.62 5.22 25.54
C ALA A 10 -3.95 4.33 24.33
N SER A 11 -5.08 3.62 24.33
CA SER A 11 -5.51 2.77 23.20
C SER A 11 -5.84 3.60 21.96
N PHE A 12 -6.37 4.81 22.12
CA PHE A 12 -6.65 5.71 20.99
C PHE A 12 -5.35 6.22 20.38
N SER A 13 -4.37 6.63 21.19
CA SER A 13 -3.05 7.02 20.67
C SER A 13 -2.32 5.87 19.99
N ALA A 14 -2.39 4.66 20.55
CA ALA A 14 -1.77 3.48 19.94
C ALA A 14 -2.45 3.10 18.61
N ALA A 15 -3.79 3.17 18.56
CA ALA A 15 -4.54 2.90 17.34
C ALA A 15 -4.30 3.97 16.25
N ALA A 16 -4.24 5.26 16.63
CA ALA A 16 -3.94 6.34 15.71
C ALA A 16 -2.54 6.18 15.11
N VAL A 17 -1.54 5.93 15.96
CA VAL A 17 -0.17 5.70 15.52
C VAL A 17 -0.10 4.45 14.64
N ALA A 18 -0.69 3.34 15.06
CA ALA A 18 -0.73 2.10 14.26
C ALA A 18 -1.41 2.30 12.90
N THR A 19 -2.47 3.10 12.84
CA THR A 19 -3.18 3.42 11.59
C THR A 19 -2.31 4.28 10.68
N VAL A 20 -1.72 5.37 11.18
CA VAL A 20 -0.84 6.25 10.39
C VAL A 20 0.38 5.49 9.88
N VAL A 21 1.02 4.71 10.75
CA VAL A 21 2.19 3.89 10.45
C VAL A 21 1.87 2.80 9.43
N GLY A 22 0.82 2.03 9.66
CA GLY A 22 0.43 0.92 8.79
C GLY A 22 -0.02 1.42 7.43
N PHE A 23 -0.93 2.40 7.41
CA PHE A 23 -1.53 2.93 6.20
C PHE A 23 -0.53 3.73 5.36
N GLY A 24 0.26 4.61 5.99
CA GLY A 24 1.19 5.50 5.29
C GLY A 24 2.23 4.75 4.45
N GLY A 25 2.85 3.71 5.01
CA GLY A 25 3.86 2.92 4.28
C GLY A 25 3.27 2.03 3.19
N THR A 26 2.13 1.40 3.48
CA THR A 26 1.56 0.39 2.57
C THR A 26 0.84 1.03 1.37
N VAL A 27 0.20 2.18 1.55
CA VAL A 27 -0.48 2.87 0.44
C VAL A 27 0.52 3.32 -0.62
N ALA A 28 1.70 3.82 -0.23
CA ALA A 28 2.75 4.18 -1.18
C ALA A 28 3.17 2.98 -2.05
N LEU A 29 3.31 1.80 -1.45
CA LEU A 29 3.60 0.55 -2.15
C LEU A 29 2.47 0.15 -3.11
N ILE A 30 1.21 0.27 -2.69
CA ILE A 30 0.04 -0.07 -3.52
C ILE A 30 -0.06 0.87 -4.72
N VAL A 31 0.17 2.17 -4.52
CA VAL A 31 0.20 3.15 -5.61
C VAL A 31 1.31 2.80 -6.59
N GLN A 32 2.52 2.49 -6.12
CA GLN A 32 3.62 2.05 -6.98
C GLN A 32 3.28 0.75 -7.73
N ALA A 33 2.65 -0.22 -7.08
CA ALA A 33 2.19 -1.45 -7.73
C ALA A 33 1.13 -1.16 -8.82
N GLY A 34 0.17 -0.27 -8.54
CA GLY A 34 -0.84 0.15 -9.51
C GLY A 34 -0.24 0.84 -10.73
N GLN A 35 0.74 1.71 -10.52
CA GLN A 35 1.49 2.37 -11.60
C GLN A 35 2.29 1.36 -12.44
N ALA A 36 2.91 0.36 -11.81
CA ALA A 36 3.62 -0.71 -12.51
C ALA A 36 2.68 -1.57 -13.40
N MET A 37 1.39 -1.66 -13.06
CA MET A 37 0.36 -2.35 -13.84
C MET A 37 -0.33 -1.47 -14.89
N GLY A 38 0.07 -0.20 -15.02
CA GLY A 38 -0.51 0.74 -15.99
C GLY A 38 -1.90 1.26 -15.62
N ALA A 39 -2.24 1.28 -14.33
CA ALA A 39 -3.52 1.80 -13.84
C ALA A 39 -3.63 3.32 -14.01
N SER A 40 -4.83 3.81 -14.35
CA SER A 40 -5.09 5.25 -14.34
C SER A 40 -5.19 5.79 -12.89
N PRO A 41 -4.96 7.10 -12.65
CA PRO A 41 -5.07 7.68 -11.32
C PRO A 41 -6.43 7.42 -10.64
N GLY A 42 -7.52 7.49 -11.42
CA GLY A 42 -8.86 7.18 -10.93
C GLY A 42 -9.01 5.73 -10.47
N GLN A 43 -8.41 4.78 -11.19
CA GLN A 43 -8.43 3.37 -10.84
C GLN A 43 -7.64 3.07 -9.56
N ILE A 44 -6.52 3.75 -9.33
CA ILE A 44 -5.72 3.63 -8.11
C ILE A 44 -6.52 4.12 -6.90
N ILE A 45 -7.22 5.26 -7.02
CA ILE A 45 -8.09 5.78 -5.95
C ILE A 45 -9.20 4.77 -5.63
N SER A 46 -9.86 4.22 -6.67
CA SER A 46 -10.88 3.19 -6.49
C SER A 46 -10.33 1.91 -5.84
N MET A 47 -9.12 1.47 -6.22
CA MET A 47 -8.46 0.31 -5.63
C MET A 47 -8.15 0.51 -4.15
N VAL A 48 -7.58 1.66 -3.78
CA VAL A 48 -7.30 1.98 -2.37
C VAL A 48 -8.60 2.07 -1.57
N THR A 49 -9.64 2.68 -2.14
CA THR A 49 -10.96 2.75 -1.50
C THR A 49 -11.56 1.35 -1.28
N ALA A 50 -11.50 0.48 -2.29
CA ALA A 50 -11.95 -0.90 -2.19
C ALA A 50 -11.17 -1.69 -1.13
N LEU A 51 -9.86 -1.49 -1.01
CA LEU A 51 -9.03 -2.10 0.02
C LEU A 51 -9.41 -1.62 1.43
N CYS A 52 -9.61 -0.31 1.61
CA CYS A 52 -10.05 0.28 2.87
C CYS A 52 -11.41 -0.31 3.30
N LEU A 53 -12.36 -0.38 2.38
CA LEU A 53 -13.68 -0.95 2.66
C LEU A 53 -13.59 -2.45 2.92
N GLY A 54 -12.81 -3.19 2.14
CA GLY A 54 -12.66 -4.64 2.24
C GLY A 54 -12.02 -5.12 3.55
N ILE A 55 -11.34 -4.24 4.28
CA ILE A 55 -10.66 -4.59 5.54
C ILE A 55 -11.30 -3.87 6.72
N GLY A 56 -11.66 -2.59 6.54
CA GLY A 56 -12.32 -1.80 7.56
C GLY A 56 -13.69 -2.36 7.93
N LEU A 57 -14.55 -2.68 6.95
CA LEU A 57 -15.88 -3.22 7.25
C LEU A 57 -15.81 -4.60 7.90
N PRO A 58 -15.14 -5.62 7.33
CA PRO A 58 -15.15 -6.94 7.92
C PRO A 58 -14.39 -6.98 9.24
N GLY A 59 -13.33 -6.19 9.41
CA GLY A 59 -12.61 -6.05 10.69
C GLY A 59 -13.50 -5.45 11.78
N ALA A 60 -14.25 -4.39 11.47
CA ALA A 60 -15.20 -3.78 12.41
C ALA A 60 -16.35 -4.73 12.76
N VAL A 61 -16.93 -5.39 11.76
CA VAL A 61 -18.03 -6.37 11.95
C VAL A 61 -17.55 -7.55 12.80
N LEU A 62 -16.38 -8.10 12.52
CA LEU A 62 -15.82 -9.25 13.23
C LEU A 62 -15.41 -8.85 14.66
N SER A 63 -14.83 -7.67 14.84
CA SER A 63 -14.49 -7.15 16.17
C SER A 63 -15.74 -6.92 17.03
N TRP A 64 -16.83 -6.39 16.46
CA TRP A 64 -18.10 -6.26 17.16
C TRP A 64 -18.68 -7.64 17.51
N ARG A 65 -18.75 -8.57 16.55
CA ARG A 65 -19.34 -9.90 16.77
C ARG A 65 -18.57 -10.73 17.79
N LEU A 66 -17.24 -10.74 17.74
CA LEU A 66 -16.40 -11.54 18.65
C LEU A 66 -16.10 -10.82 19.97
N LYS A 67 -16.46 -9.54 20.12
CA LYS A 67 -16.12 -8.70 21.29
C LYS A 67 -14.63 -8.72 21.63
N MET A 68 -13.79 -8.91 20.61
CA MET A 68 -12.33 -8.95 20.69
C MET A 68 -11.77 -8.03 19.59
N PRO A 69 -10.62 -7.37 19.81
CA PRO A 69 -9.98 -6.58 18.77
C PRO A 69 -9.41 -7.53 17.70
N VAL A 70 -10.13 -7.69 16.58
CA VAL A 70 -9.69 -8.51 15.45
C VAL A 70 -9.10 -7.61 14.39
N VAL A 71 -7.81 -7.80 14.10
CA VAL A 71 -7.11 -7.10 13.02
C VAL A 71 -6.97 -8.05 11.86
N LEU A 72 -7.56 -7.70 10.72
CA LEU A 72 -7.41 -8.50 9.50
C LEU A 72 -6.01 -8.28 8.93
N ALA A 73 -5.35 -9.38 8.56
CA ALA A 73 -4.00 -9.35 8.01
C ALA A 73 -3.96 -8.63 6.67
N TRP A 74 -2.89 -7.87 6.45
CA TRP A 74 -2.62 -7.20 5.18
C TRP A 74 -1.60 -7.98 4.34
N SER A 75 -1.87 -8.14 3.05
CA SER A 75 -0.97 -8.80 2.09
C SER A 75 0.14 -7.86 1.58
N THR A 76 0.79 -7.11 2.47
CA THR A 76 1.94 -6.24 2.15
C THR A 76 3.02 -6.93 1.28
N PRO A 77 3.45 -8.19 1.55
CA PRO A 77 4.37 -8.88 0.66
C PRO A 77 3.82 -9.12 -0.75
N GLY A 78 2.50 -9.32 -0.91
CA GLY A 78 1.86 -9.46 -2.22
C GLY A 78 1.88 -8.15 -3.02
N ALA A 79 1.63 -7.01 -2.37
CA ALA A 79 1.75 -5.70 -3.01
C ALA A 79 3.20 -5.40 -3.45
N ALA A 80 4.18 -5.74 -2.61
CA ALA A 80 5.59 -5.62 -2.95
C ALA A 80 5.99 -6.50 -4.14
N LEU A 81 5.50 -7.76 -4.17
CA LEU A 81 5.73 -8.67 -5.29
C LEU A 81 5.15 -8.11 -6.60
N LEU A 82 3.94 -7.54 -6.55
CA LEU A 82 3.31 -6.92 -7.72
C LEU A 82 4.05 -5.67 -8.19
N ALA A 83 4.51 -4.81 -7.26
CA ALA A 83 5.35 -3.66 -7.59
C ALA A 83 6.71 -4.07 -8.18
N ALA A 84 7.22 -5.26 -7.85
CA ALA A 84 8.43 -5.81 -8.41
C ALA A 84 8.21 -6.54 -9.75
N SER A 85 6.98 -6.94 -10.05
CA SER A 85 6.64 -7.70 -11.26
C SER A 85 6.72 -6.85 -12.51
N THR A 86 7.42 -7.34 -13.53
CA THR A 86 7.54 -6.71 -14.85
C THR A 86 6.63 -7.36 -15.89
N LEU A 87 5.62 -8.13 -15.47
CA LEU A 87 4.83 -8.99 -16.37
C LEU A 87 3.99 -8.21 -17.39
N GLY A 88 3.92 -6.87 -17.31
CA GLY A 88 3.21 -6.04 -18.31
C GLY A 88 1.74 -6.42 -18.49
N LEU A 89 1.15 -7.07 -17.47
CA LEU A 89 -0.24 -7.53 -17.51
C LEU A 89 -1.15 -6.32 -17.38
N GLY A 90 -2.07 -6.17 -18.32
CA GLY A 90 -3.02 -5.06 -18.30
C GLY A 90 -3.86 -5.03 -17.02
N TRP A 91 -4.34 -3.83 -16.66
CA TRP A 91 -5.14 -3.59 -15.45
C TRP A 91 -6.33 -4.56 -15.28
N SER A 92 -7.02 -4.91 -16.37
CA SER A 92 -8.16 -5.84 -16.34
C SER A 92 -7.76 -7.24 -15.87
N THR A 93 -6.61 -7.75 -16.33
CA THR A 93 -6.07 -9.05 -15.91
C THR A 93 -5.66 -9.03 -14.45
N ALA A 94 -5.07 -7.93 -13.98
CA ALA A 94 -4.70 -7.77 -12.57
C ALA A 94 -5.93 -7.82 -11.65
N VAL A 95 -7.01 -7.11 -11.99
CA VAL A 95 -8.26 -7.15 -11.24
C VAL A 95 -8.85 -8.56 -11.21
N GLY A 96 -8.89 -9.26 -12.36
CA GLY A 96 -9.35 -10.64 -12.43
C GLY A 96 -8.52 -11.59 -11.54
N ALA A 97 -7.20 -11.44 -11.57
CA ALA A 97 -6.30 -12.22 -10.72
C ALA A 97 -6.54 -11.96 -9.22
N PHE A 98 -6.77 -10.70 -8.82
CA PHE A 98 -7.11 -10.36 -7.43
C PHE A 98 -8.44 -10.97 -6.98
N VAL A 99 -9.47 -10.92 -7.83
CA VAL A 99 -10.77 -11.53 -7.51
C VAL A 99 -10.65 -13.05 -7.37
N ILE A 100 -9.95 -13.70 -8.28
CA ILE A 100 -9.70 -15.15 -8.23
C ILE A 100 -8.86 -15.52 -6.99
N ALA A 101 -7.80 -14.76 -6.71
CA ALA A 101 -6.97 -14.96 -5.52
C ALA A 101 -7.77 -14.78 -4.23
N GLY A 102 -8.64 -13.75 -4.17
CA GLY A 102 -9.54 -13.53 -3.04
C GLY A 102 -10.55 -14.66 -2.85
N LEU A 103 -11.15 -15.14 -3.94
CA LEU A 103 -12.06 -16.28 -3.91
C LEU A 103 -11.34 -17.56 -3.44
N MET A 104 -10.15 -17.82 -3.96
CA MET A 104 -9.30 -18.93 -3.52
C MET A 104 -8.95 -18.80 -2.03
N MET A 105 -8.65 -17.59 -1.56
CA MET A 105 -8.32 -17.33 -0.16
C MET A 105 -9.52 -17.62 0.75
N VAL A 106 -10.72 -17.20 0.36
CA VAL A 106 -11.98 -17.53 1.04
C VAL A 106 -12.18 -19.05 1.05
N LEU A 107 -12.06 -19.71 -0.10
CA LEU A 107 -12.20 -21.17 -0.20
C LEU A 107 -11.19 -21.91 0.70
N THR A 108 -9.93 -21.48 0.75
CA THR A 108 -8.93 -22.06 1.66
C THR A 108 -9.24 -21.79 3.13
N GLY A 109 -9.82 -20.63 3.45
CA GLY A 109 -10.24 -20.29 4.81
C GLY A 109 -11.44 -21.11 5.30
N LEU A 110 -12.33 -21.54 4.38
CA LEU A 110 -13.43 -22.46 4.70
C LEU A 110 -12.94 -23.89 4.99
N VAL A 111 -11.71 -24.24 4.62
CA VAL A 111 -11.15 -25.58 4.79
C VAL A 111 -10.23 -25.62 6.04
N PRO A 112 -10.73 -26.03 7.22
CA PRO A 112 -9.99 -25.97 8.48
C PRO A 112 -8.77 -26.90 8.53
N THR A 113 -8.69 -27.89 7.63
CA THR A 113 -7.53 -28.78 7.49
C THR A 113 -6.33 -28.06 6.87
N LEU A 114 -6.55 -27.12 5.94
CA LEU A 114 -5.46 -26.30 5.39
C LEU A 114 -4.91 -25.32 6.42
N GLY A 115 -5.79 -24.73 7.25
CA GLY A 115 -5.36 -23.88 8.36
C GLY A 115 -4.42 -24.61 9.32
N ARG A 116 -4.80 -25.83 9.75
CA ARG A 116 -3.94 -26.68 10.60
C ARG A 116 -2.63 -27.09 9.93
N LEU A 117 -2.61 -27.23 8.61
CA LEU A 117 -1.38 -27.55 7.88
C LEU A 117 -0.47 -26.32 7.76
N ALA A 118 -1.04 -25.13 7.54
CA ALA A 118 -0.31 -23.88 7.54
C ALA A 118 0.34 -23.58 8.91
N GLU A 119 -0.35 -23.91 10.01
CA GLU A 119 0.19 -23.80 11.38
C GLU A 119 1.37 -24.74 11.64
N ARG A 120 1.55 -25.81 10.84
CA ARG A 120 2.71 -26.71 10.95
C ARG A 120 3.96 -26.16 10.26
N ILE A 121 3.84 -25.10 9.47
CA ILE A 121 5.01 -24.49 8.80
C ILE A 121 5.91 -23.88 9.88
N PRO A 122 7.17 -24.34 10.03
CA PRO A 122 8.08 -23.78 11.01
C PRO A 122 8.27 -22.27 10.78
N ALA A 123 8.29 -21.49 11.86
CA ALA A 123 8.44 -20.04 11.80
C ALA A 123 9.69 -19.60 11.00
N ALA A 124 10.75 -20.42 11.03
CA ALA A 124 11.96 -20.21 10.23
C ALA A 124 11.66 -20.16 8.72
N ILE A 125 10.86 -21.08 8.18
CA ILE A 125 10.51 -21.11 6.76
C ILE A 125 9.64 -19.90 6.40
N ALA A 126 8.65 -19.58 7.24
CA ALA A 126 7.81 -18.40 7.02
C ALA A 126 8.63 -17.09 6.99
N SER A 127 9.59 -16.94 7.90
CA SER A 127 10.50 -15.79 7.93
C SER A 127 11.42 -15.75 6.70
N ALA A 128 11.90 -16.90 6.21
CA ALA A 128 12.70 -16.99 5.00
C ALA A 128 11.90 -16.62 3.74
N MET A 129 10.62 -17.04 3.66
CA MET A 129 9.74 -16.65 2.55
C MET A 129 9.49 -15.13 2.53
N LEU A 130 9.22 -14.53 3.69
CA LEU A 130 9.07 -13.07 3.80
C LEU A 130 10.36 -12.35 3.42
N ALA A 131 11.52 -12.83 3.88
CA ALA A 131 12.82 -12.26 3.52
C ALA A 131 13.06 -12.31 2.01
N GLY A 132 12.76 -13.44 1.35
CA GLY A 132 12.91 -13.59 -0.09
C GLY A 132 12.05 -12.61 -0.89
N VAL A 133 10.79 -12.39 -0.47
CA VAL A 133 9.88 -11.43 -1.14
C VAL A 133 10.29 -9.97 -0.90
N LEU A 134 10.82 -9.64 0.29
CA LEU A 134 11.27 -8.28 0.61
C LEU A 134 12.65 -7.93 0.04
N LEU A 135 13.52 -8.91 -0.18
CA LEU A 135 14.89 -8.70 -0.68
C LEU A 135 14.97 -7.80 -1.93
N PRO A 136 14.22 -8.03 -3.02
CA PRO A 136 14.28 -7.15 -4.20
C PRO A 136 13.82 -5.72 -3.90
N PHE A 137 12.88 -5.54 -2.98
CA PHE A 137 12.43 -4.23 -2.56
C PHE A 137 13.53 -3.48 -1.79
N CYS A 138 14.20 -4.15 -0.86
CA CYS A 138 15.35 -3.61 -0.13
C CYS A 138 16.50 -3.25 -1.08
N LEU A 139 16.84 -4.13 -2.03
CA LEU A 139 17.90 -3.87 -3.01
C LEU A 139 17.60 -2.64 -3.88
N LYS A 140 16.34 -2.47 -4.34
CA LYS A 140 15.92 -1.26 -5.06
C LYS A 140 16.11 0.01 -4.23
N LEU A 141 15.87 -0.04 -2.93
CA LEU A 141 16.12 1.12 -2.04
C LEU A 141 17.61 1.49 -2.01
N PHE A 142 18.51 0.51 -1.96
CA PHE A 142 19.95 0.76 -1.96
C PHE A 142 20.47 1.31 -3.29
N LEU A 143 19.85 0.96 -4.42
CA LEU A 143 20.20 1.51 -5.73
C LEU A 143 19.93 3.02 -5.86
N VAL A 144 19.12 3.60 -4.96
CA VAL A 144 18.83 5.05 -4.92
C VAL A 144 19.83 5.84 -4.06
N PHE A 145 20.66 5.16 -3.25
CA PHE A 145 21.69 5.83 -2.43
C PHE A 145 22.74 6.62 -3.25
N PRO A 146 23.22 6.13 -4.41
CA PRO A 146 24.21 6.87 -5.21
C PRO A 146 23.64 8.16 -5.83
N THR A 147 22.33 8.22 -6.08
CA THR A 147 21.69 9.36 -6.75
C THR A 147 21.49 10.55 -5.82
N ASP A 148 21.19 10.33 -4.54
CA ASP A 148 20.89 11.39 -3.57
C ASP A 148 21.35 10.99 -2.14
N LEU A 149 22.66 10.79 -1.99
CA LEU A 149 23.28 10.26 -0.77
C LEU A 149 22.89 11.03 0.49
N MET A 150 22.85 12.37 0.43
CA MET A 150 22.46 13.19 1.60
C MET A 150 21.02 12.93 2.04
N LEU A 151 20.09 12.76 1.09
CA LEU A 151 18.68 12.57 1.40
C LEU A 151 18.45 11.15 1.93
N SER A 152 18.95 10.13 1.24
CA SER A 152 18.80 8.73 1.67
C SER A 152 19.51 8.44 2.99
N ALA A 153 20.73 8.96 3.20
CA ALA A 153 21.43 8.82 4.48
C ALA A 153 20.72 9.60 5.60
N GLY A 154 20.18 10.79 5.31
CA GLY A 154 19.40 11.58 6.27
C GLY A 154 18.14 10.85 6.73
N LEU A 155 17.34 10.31 5.80
CA LEU A 155 16.16 9.50 6.14
C LEU A 155 16.54 8.25 6.94
N LEU A 156 17.61 7.55 6.56
CA LEU A 156 18.07 6.36 7.28
C LEU A 156 18.51 6.70 8.70
N LEU A 157 19.22 7.81 8.89
CA LEU A 157 19.74 8.24 10.18
C LEU A 157 18.60 8.67 11.12
N VAL A 158 17.63 9.45 10.60
CA VAL A 158 16.40 9.80 11.33
C VAL A 158 15.61 8.55 11.71
N PHE A 159 15.49 7.59 10.80
CA PHE A 159 14.83 6.31 11.07
C PHE A 159 15.53 5.55 12.20
N LEU A 160 16.84 5.40 12.14
CA LEU A 160 17.61 4.64 13.13
C LEU A 160 17.55 5.29 14.52
N ILE A 161 17.69 6.62 14.59
CA ILE A 161 17.58 7.38 15.84
C ILE A 161 16.19 7.22 16.44
N MET A 162 15.13 7.44 15.65
CA MET A 162 13.77 7.35 16.15
C MET A 162 13.35 5.92 16.45
N ARG A 163 13.89 4.92 15.74
CA ARG A 163 13.63 3.50 16.04
C ARG A 163 14.24 3.08 17.38
N ARG A 164 15.33 3.72 17.81
CA ARG A 164 15.94 3.53 19.13
C ARG A 164 15.16 4.24 20.25
N LEU A 165 14.71 5.48 20.01
CA LEU A 165 14.05 6.30 21.04
C LEU A 165 12.56 5.97 21.21
N ALA A 166 11.85 5.81 20.09
CA ALA A 166 10.41 5.61 20.07
C ALA A 166 9.99 4.88 18.77
N PRO A 167 9.99 3.53 18.74
CA PRO A 167 9.66 2.75 17.54
C PRO A 167 8.27 3.06 16.97
N ALA A 168 7.34 3.48 17.83
CA ALA A 168 6.00 3.92 17.44
C ALA A 168 6.01 5.24 16.63
N TRP A 169 6.99 6.12 16.88
CA TRP A 169 7.08 7.45 16.25
C TRP A 169 8.04 7.51 15.06
N SER A 170 8.75 6.41 14.76
CA SER A 170 9.81 6.43 13.75
C SER A 170 9.32 6.75 12.36
N LEU A 171 8.22 6.12 11.92
CA LEU A 171 7.65 6.35 10.59
C LEU A 171 7.04 7.74 10.41
N PRO A 172 6.21 8.27 11.34
CA PRO A 172 5.76 9.66 11.21
C PRO A 172 6.93 10.66 11.25
N ALA A 173 7.96 10.43 12.07
CA ALA A 173 9.14 11.30 12.09
C ALA A 173 9.90 11.29 10.76
N ILE A 174 10.08 10.13 10.12
CA ILE A 174 10.67 10.05 8.77
C ILE A 174 9.81 10.81 7.76
N LEU A 175 8.49 10.64 7.81
CA LEU A 175 7.58 11.27 6.86
C LEU A 175 7.66 12.80 6.96
N VAL A 176 7.66 13.34 8.18
CA VAL A 176 7.83 14.78 8.45
C VAL A 176 9.19 15.26 7.97
N PHE A 177 10.26 14.51 8.24
CA PHE A 177 11.60 14.86 7.78
C PHE A 177 11.71 14.85 6.26
N ALA A 178 11.18 13.82 5.60
CA ALA A 178 11.15 13.71 4.15
C ALA A 178 10.37 14.87 3.51
N PHE A 179 9.20 15.21 4.06
CA PHE A 179 8.40 16.34 3.60
C PHE A 179 9.13 17.67 3.80
N ALA A 180 9.78 17.88 4.95
CA ALA A 180 10.57 19.09 5.22
C ALA A 180 11.73 19.24 4.23
N VAL A 181 12.47 18.16 3.94
CA VAL A 181 13.57 18.18 2.97
C VAL A 181 13.05 18.45 1.55
N LEU A 182 11.94 17.85 1.16
CA LEU A 182 11.29 18.09 -0.15
C LEU A 182 10.77 19.53 -0.27
N ALA A 183 10.21 20.10 0.80
CA ALA A 183 9.77 21.48 0.88
C ALA A 183 10.93 22.46 0.71
N VAL A 184 12.06 22.22 1.39
CA VAL A 184 13.28 23.03 1.24
C VAL A 184 13.86 22.92 -0.16
N ARG A 185 13.76 21.76 -0.81
CA ARG A 185 14.19 21.55 -2.21
C ARG A 185 13.23 22.12 -3.25
N GLY A 186 12.07 22.66 -2.85
CA GLY A 186 11.06 23.19 -3.77
C GLY A 186 10.38 22.14 -4.64
N GLN A 187 10.47 20.85 -4.28
CA GLN A 187 9.93 19.73 -5.06
C GLN A 187 8.56 19.26 -4.56
N VAL A 188 7.87 20.08 -3.76
CA VAL A 188 6.50 19.80 -3.34
C VAL A 188 5.59 20.11 -4.51
N ALA A 189 5.37 19.10 -5.35
CA ALA A 189 4.24 19.10 -6.26
C ALA A 189 2.97 19.10 -5.40
N LEU A 190 2.49 20.29 -5.02
CA LEU A 190 1.10 20.44 -4.65
C LEU A 190 0.33 19.95 -5.86
N PRO A 191 -0.46 18.87 -5.78
CA PRO A 191 -1.37 18.57 -6.87
C PRO A 191 -2.21 19.83 -7.01
N GLU A 192 -2.06 20.49 -8.16
CA GLU A 192 -2.95 21.58 -8.51
C GLU A 192 -4.34 20.95 -8.43
N GLY A 193 -5.08 21.31 -7.38
CA GLY A 193 -6.42 20.78 -7.16
C GLY A 193 -7.16 20.95 -8.47
N PRO A 194 -8.00 19.99 -8.88
CA PRO A 194 -8.70 20.12 -10.14
C PRO A 194 -9.42 21.46 -10.08
N ALA A 195 -8.99 22.38 -10.94
CA ALA A 195 -9.77 23.54 -11.26
C ALA A 195 -11.17 22.98 -11.61
N CYS A 196 -12.15 23.28 -10.76
CA CYS A 196 -13.57 22.95 -10.94
C CYS A 196 -14.17 23.62 -12.20
N SER A 197 -13.35 23.96 -13.20
CA SER A 197 -13.71 24.64 -14.44
C SER A 197 -13.37 23.83 -15.70
N ALA A 198 -12.75 22.64 -15.59
CA ALA A 198 -12.57 21.77 -16.75
C ALA A 198 -13.85 20.93 -16.99
N PRO A 199 -14.60 21.13 -18.09
CA PRO A 199 -15.79 20.33 -18.37
C PRO A 199 -15.39 18.86 -18.52
N CYS A 200 -16.03 17.99 -17.73
CA CYS A 200 -15.95 16.54 -17.82
C CYS A 200 -16.16 16.08 -19.27
N ARG A 201 -15.10 15.78 -19.99
CA ARG A 201 -15.21 15.06 -21.27
C ARG A 201 -15.34 13.56 -20.95
N PRO A 202 -16.42 12.89 -21.36
CA PRO A 202 -16.50 11.45 -21.27
C PRO A 202 -15.39 10.85 -22.14
N SER A 203 -14.49 10.10 -21.52
CA SER A 203 -13.49 9.29 -22.20
C SER A 203 -14.18 8.09 -22.85
N CYS A 204 -14.65 8.25 -24.09
CA CYS A 204 -15.00 7.10 -24.93
C CYS A 204 -13.71 6.40 -25.41
N PRO A 205 -13.60 5.07 -25.30
CA PRO A 205 -12.50 4.33 -25.92
C PRO A 205 -12.67 4.38 -27.45
N PRO A 206 -11.62 4.72 -28.23
CA PRO A 206 -11.73 4.80 -29.67
C PRO A 206 -11.82 3.40 -30.28
N SER A 207 -12.80 3.22 -31.16
CA SER A 207 -12.96 2.06 -32.02
C SER A 207 -11.74 1.90 -32.94
N THR A 208 -11.43 0.62 -33.16
CA THR A 208 -10.53 0.05 -34.18
C THR A 208 -10.30 0.94 -35.40
N GLY A 209 -9.02 1.24 -35.64
CA GLY A 209 -8.58 2.10 -36.71
C GLY A 209 -8.83 1.55 -38.12
N ARG A 210 -9.18 2.48 -39.01
CA ARG A 210 -8.55 2.57 -40.32
C ARG A 210 -7.71 3.86 -40.34
N ARG A 211 -6.39 3.67 -40.46
CA ARG A 211 -5.27 4.62 -40.62
C ARG A 211 -5.63 6.09 -40.88
N ARG A 212 -4.92 7.01 -40.21
CA ARG A 212 -3.78 7.77 -40.79
C ARG A 212 -3.22 8.82 -39.79
N SER A 213 -1.89 8.71 -39.61
CA SER A 213 -0.88 9.78 -39.42
C SER A 213 -1.10 10.93 -38.43
N ALA A 214 -0.06 11.11 -37.60
CA ALA A 214 0.33 12.29 -36.81
C ALA A 214 -0.19 12.38 -35.37
N TRP A 215 0.55 11.74 -34.46
CA TRP A 215 0.63 12.17 -33.06
C TRP A 215 2.10 12.15 -32.62
N PRO A 216 2.69 13.32 -32.36
CA PRO A 216 3.69 13.44 -31.33
C PRO A 216 3.13 14.28 -30.17
N CYS A 217 3.24 13.71 -28.96
CA CYS A 217 3.53 14.43 -27.71
C CYS A 217 2.46 15.43 -27.23
N ARG A 218 2.34 15.81 -25.97
CA ARG A 218 2.91 15.49 -24.66
C ARG A 218 2.03 16.37 -23.75
N CYS A 219 1.49 15.83 -22.67
CA CYS A 219 1.24 16.63 -21.47
C CYS A 219 1.54 15.72 -20.29
N ILE A 220 2.81 15.81 -19.88
CA ILE A 220 3.31 15.45 -18.56
C ILE A 220 3.29 16.77 -17.80
N TRP A 221 2.42 16.86 -16.80
CA TRP A 221 2.57 17.42 -15.46
C TRP A 221 1.16 17.52 -14.88
#